data_AF-L1LEI0-F1
#
_entry.id   AF-L1LEI0-F1
#
_cell.length_a   1.000
_cell.length_b   1.000
_cell.length_c   1.000
_cell.angle_alpha   90.00
_cell.angle_beta   90.00
_cell.angle_gamma   90.00
#
_symmetry.space_group_name_H-M   'P 1'
#
loop_
_entity.id
_entity.type
_entity.pdbx_description
1 polymer ?
#
loop_
_entity_poly.entity_id
_entity_poly.type
_entity_poly.pdbx_seq_one_letter_code
_entity_poly.pdbx_strand_id
1 'polypeptide(L)'
;MTVPSSGVTIDISHKPDGPGPDTYGGPNQVKLTKEENPPNSGFVKLTHVASSGGLFNVEKVQYGNYGRDITEIKPTNNEPIKSYSVWYHSGDTDHNQPLLIEIYNKGDTYDYRETKDTGWTSFGGDPQSTRRLEYEKLEQKLDDLNCQHYKFVTIDLTESHSKTHASNGEGYCCGKDHTGDKKVAVKGGKVDKGASSSEDIEYYKHEVTYGTSISGIYYKDDSGERKRIKIPGIDNSGKDSLKLYTFYNGDIPRLIYVDSTGNDLVTGWYEPSPTGGDNQQWEKLQSIPEITMPDDIKAGKGSNYNQHIEILKCIISGTGGKCTDTPPPSSQLSVGGSGAVDGTSGSIAGPMGAAGELGAQKEANEKQQESLKSSEESDTNTVYTVSPGKSSKGAPNKDPKVTIVGPTNAIPVTIHSILLMAGRPVS
;
A
#
# COMPACT_ATOMS: atom_id res chain seq x y z
N MET A 1 -48.84 -23.01 -3.63
CA MET A 1 -47.66 -22.66 -2.81
C MET A 1 -46.46 -22.80 -3.72
N THR A 2 -45.74 -21.71 -3.98
CA THR A 2 -44.48 -21.77 -4.73
C THR A 2 -43.44 -22.49 -3.87
N VAL A 3 -42.84 -23.55 -4.38
CA VAL A 3 -41.69 -24.20 -3.72
C VAL A 3 -40.62 -23.12 -3.58
N PRO A 4 -40.08 -22.86 -2.37
CA PRO A 4 -39.01 -21.90 -2.21
C PRO A 4 -37.86 -22.33 -3.13
N SER A 5 -37.34 -21.41 -3.95
CA SER A 5 -36.18 -21.71 -4.78
C SER A 5 -35.07 -22.21 -3.85
N SER A 6 -34.46 -23.35 -4.16
CA SER A 6 -33.25 -23.80 -3.47
C SER A 6 -32.24 -22.64 -3.51
N GLY A 7 -31.57 -22.36 -2.39
CA GLY A 7 -30.51 -21.37 -2.38
C GLY A 7 -29.19 -21.98 -2.84
N VAL A 8 -28.13 -21.18 -2.81
CA VAL A 8 -26.75 -21.62 -3.06
C VAL A 8 -25.95 -21.61 -1.77
N THR A 9 -25.01 -22.52 -1.64
CA THR A 9 -23.98 -22.41 -0.59
C THR A 9 -22.82 -21.61 -1.16
N ILE A 10 -22.47 -20.49 -0.51
CA ILE A 10 -21.28 -19.72 -0.85
C ILE A 10 -20.12 -20.23 0.01
N ASP A 11 -19.12 -20.83 -0.62
CA ASP A 11 -17.87 -21.17 0.05
C ASP A 11 -16.86 -20.05 -0.23
N ILE A 12 -16.53 -19.27 0.80
CA ILE A 12 -15.61 -18.13 0.64
C ILE A 12 -14.14 -18.58 0.59
N SER A 13 -13.83 -19.82 0.99
CA SER A 13 -12.49 -20.41 0.82
C SER A 13 -12.26 -21.03 -0.56
N HIS A 14 -13.32 -21.16 -1.36
CA HIS A 14 -13.23 -21.69 -2.72
C HIS A 14 -12.42 -20.75 -3.61
N LYS A 15 -11.49 -21.31 -4.39
CA LYS A 15 -10.62 -20.56 -5.31
C LYS A 15 -10.74 -21.11 -6.73
N PRO A 16 -10.75 -20.26 -7.76
CA PRO A 16 -10.67 -20.75 -9.13
C PRO A 16 -9.37 -21.53 -9.35
N ASP A 17 -9.44 -22.66 -10.06
CA ASP A 17 -8.29 -23.51 -10.39
C ASP A 17 -7.32 -22.86 -11.40
N GLY A 18 -7.66 -21.67 -11.92
CA GLY A 18 -6.86 -20.97 -12.92
C GLY A 18 -7.21 -19.48 -13.05
N PRO A 19 -6.71 -18.82 -14.11
CA PRO A 19 -6.96 -17.39 -14.34
C PRO A 19 -8.39 -17.09 -14.81
N GLY A 20 -9.14 -18.12 -15.21
CA GLY A 20 -10.51 -18.00 -15.68
C GLY A 20 -11.54 -18.02 -14.54
N PRO A 21 -12.79 -17.67 -14.84
CA PRO A 21 -13.89 -17.89 -13.91
C PRO A 21 -14.07 -19.39 -13.63
N ASP A 22 -14.55 -19.68 -12.44
CA ASP A 22 -14.98 -21.03 -12.05
C ASP A 22 -16.49 -21.04 -11.75
N THR A 23 -17.13 -22.21 -11.77
CA THR A 23 -18.57 -22.36 -11.54
C THR A 23 -18.86 -23.52 -10.60
N TYR A 24 -19.65 -23.28 -9.55
CA TYR A 24 -20.02 -24.31 -8.56
C TYR A 24 -21.46 -24.12 -8.03
N GLY A 25 -21.97 -25.01 -7.17
CA GLY A 25 -23.28 -24.82 -6.50
C GLY A 25 -24.47 -25.66 -7.02
N GLY A 26 -24.22 -26.74 -7.79
CA GLY A 26 -25.27 -27.68 -8.19
C GLY A 26 -26.28 -27.09 -9.19
N PRO A 27 -27.61 -27.26 -9.01
CA PRO A 27 -28.62 -26.75 -9.95
C PRO A 27 -28.69 -25.21 -9.98
N ASN A 28 -28.26 -24.54 -8.91
CA ASN A 28 -28.19 -23.09 -8.82
C ASN A 28 -26.73 -22.67 -8.88
N GLN A 29 -26.18 -22.71 -10.10
CA GLN A 29 -24.76 -22.45 -10.29
C GLN A 29 -24.39 -20.99 -10.01
N VAL A 30 -23.28 -20.81 -9.30
CA VAL A 30 -22.61 -19.54 -9.02
C VAL A 30 -21.32 -19.49 -9.82
N LYS A 31 -21.11 -18.40 -10.54
CA LYS A 31 -19.85 -18.08 -11.20
C LYS A 31 -18.97 -17.29 -10.24
N LEU A 32 -17.74 -17.76 -10.05
CA LEU A 32 -16.69 -17.15 -9.25
C LEU A 32 -15.64 -16.52 -10.15
N THR A 33 -15.34 -15.24 -9.95
CA THR A 33 -14.24 -14.54 -10.63
C THR A 33 -13.22 -14.06 -9.62
N LYS A 34 -11.94 -14.13 -9.99
CA LYS A 34 -10.81 -13.61 -9.21
C LYS A 34 -10.16 -12.46 -9.97
N GLU A 35 -9.98 -11.33 -9.30
CA GLU A 35 -9.27 -10.16 -9.85
C GLU A 35 -8.50 -9.42 -8.77
N GLU A 36 -7.49 -8.64 -9.14
CA GLU A 36 -6.86 -7.70 -8.23
C GLU A 36 -7.73 -6.43 -8.14
N ASN A 37 -8.18 -6.07 -6.94
CA ASN A 37 -9.06 -4.92 -6.74
C ASN A 37 -8.86 -4.30 -5.34
N PRO A 38 -8.42 -3.03 -5.25
CA PRO A 38 -8.07 -2.13 -6.36
C PRO A 38 -6.86 -2.61 -7.20
N PRO A 39 -6.70 -2.15 -8.45
CA PRO A 39 -5.54 -2.52 -9.27
C PRO A 39 -4.21 -2.16 -8.60
N ASN A 40 -3.22 -3.05 -8.70
CA ASN A 40 -1.87 -2.91 -8.10
C ASN A 40 -1.86 -2.73 -6.56
N SER A 41 -2.95 -3.07 -5.88
CA SER A 41 -3.07 -2.90 -4.44
C SER A 41 -2.48 -4.03 -3.62
N GLY A 42 -2.19 -5.17 -4.25
CA GLY A 42 -1.89 -6.39 -3.52
C GLY A 42 -3.13 -6.97 -2.83
N PHE A 43 -4.35 -6.53 -3.17
CA PHE A 43 -5.59 -7.15 -2.71
C PHE A 43 -6.28 -7.90 -3.84
N VAL A 44 -6.76 -9.10 -3.52
CA VAL A 44 -7.51 -9.96 -4.44
C VAL A 44 -8.98 -9.95 -4.04
N LYS A 45 -9.85 -9.67 -5.00
CA LYS A 45 -11.31 -9.78 -4.88
C LYS A 45 -11.80 -11.07 -5.54
N LEU A 46 -12.50 -11.88 -4.77
CA LEU A 46 -13.30 -13.00 -5.27
C LEU A 46 -14.76 -12.57 -5.35
N THR A 47 -15.38 -12.67 -6.52
CA THR A 47 -16.77 -12.25 -6.74
C THR A 47 -17.62 -13.43 -7.19
N HIS A 48 -18.70 -13.67 -6.45
CA HIS A 48 -19.70 -14.70 -6.69
C HIS A 48 -20.96 -14.06 -7.30
N VAL A 49 -21.38 -14.52 -8.47
CA VAL A 49 -22.61 -14.09 -9.16
C VAL A 49 -23.42 -15.28 -9.63
N ALA A 50 -24.73 -15.13 -9.84
CA ALA A 50 -25.50 -16.20 -10.48
C ALA A 50 -24.95 -16.48 -11.88
N SER A 51 -24.77 -17.76 -12.24
CA SER A 51 -24.28 -18.13 -13.59
C SER A 51 -25.24 -17.73 -14.71
N SER A 52 -26.53 -17.56 -14.37
CA SER A 52 -27.57 -17.04 -15.26
C SER A 52 -27.54 -15.52 -15.41
N GLY A 53 -26.71 -14.80 -14.65
CA GLY A 53 -26.64 -13.33 -14.64
C GLY A 53 -27.76 -12.64 -13.85
N GLY A 54 -28.61 -13.40 -13.16
CA GLY A 54 -29.73 -12.88 -12.36
C GLY A 54 -29.43 -12.72 -10.87
N LEU A 55 -30.49 -12.48 -10.09
CA LEU A 55 -30.43 -12.55 -8.64
C LEU A 55 -30.36 -14.01 -8.17
N PHE A 56 -29.77 -14.24 -7.01
CA PHE A 56 -29.74 -15.56 -6.38
C PHE A 56 -29.89 -15.49 -4.86
N ASN A 57 -30.42 -16.56 -4.27
CA ASN A 57 -30.59 -16.67 -2.82
C ASN A 57 -29.38 -17.42 -2.22
N VAL A 58 -28.80 -16.89 -1.15
CA VAL A 58 -27.75 -17.57 -0.39
C VAL A 58 -28.40 -18.40 0.71
N GLU A 59 -28.25 -19.72 0.63
CA GLU A 59 -28.74 -20.64 1.67
C GLU A 59 -27.79 -20.68 2.87
N LYS A 60 -26.49 -20.79 2.61
CA LYS A 60 -25.43 -20.97 3.59
C LYS A 60 -24.17 -20.25 3.14
N VAL A 61 -23.37 -19.80 4.10
CA VAL A 61 -22.02 -19.30 3.82
C VAL A 61 -21.04 -20.18 4.59
N GLN A 62 -20.05 -20.74 3.92
CA GLN A 62 -19.08 -21.65 4.52
C GLN A 62 -17.67 -21.11 4.37
N TYR A 63 -16.81 -21.53 5.28
CA TYR A 63 -15.39 -21.19 5.27
C TYR A 63 -14.55 -22.37 5.77
N GLY A 64 -13.55 -22.74 4.97
CA GLY A 64 -12.66 -23.85 5.24
C GLY A 64 -13.31 -25.22 5.11
N ASN A 65 -12.50 -26.26 5.29
CA ASN A 65 -12.87 -27.65 5.00
C ASN A 65 -13.93 -28.26 5.94
N TYR A 66 -14.32 -27.54 7.00
CA TYR A 66 -15.27 -28.05 7.99
C TYR A 66 -16.73 -27.78 7.63
N GLY A 67 -17.00 -27.01 6.55
CA GLY A 67 -18.36 -26.77 6.06
C GLY A 67 -19.27 -26.08 7.09
N ARG A 68 -18.69 -25.39 8.07
CA ARG A 68 -19.46 -24.69 9.10
C ARG A 68 -20.14 -23.48 8.48
N ASP A 69 -21.45 -23.38 8.70
CA ASP A 69 -22.24 -22.22 8.29
C ASP A 69 -21.87 -20.99 9.15
N ILE A 70 -21.52 -19.88 8.49
CA ILE A 70 -21.20 -18.59 9.11
C ILE A 70 -22.40 -17.68 8.94
N THR A 71 -23.29 -17.74 9.92
CA THR A 71 -24.56 -17.02 9.89
C THR A 71 -24.39 -15.49 9.95
N GLU A 72 -23.28 -14.99 10.49
CA GLU A 72 -22.98 -13.57 10.70
C GLU A 72 -22.79 -12.79 9.39
N ILE A 73 -22.41 -13.50 8.32
CA ILE A 73 -22.09 -12.92 7.01
C ILE A 73 -23.05 -13.37 5.91
N LYS A 74 -24.17 -13.98 6.32
CA LYS A 74 -25.27 -14.32 5.42
C LYS A 74 -26.08 -13.06 5.08
N PRO A 75 -26.58 -12.91 3.84
CA PRO A 75 -27.49 -11.82 3.49
C PRO A 75 -28.69 -11.75 4.44
N THR A 76 -29.04 -10.54 4.84
CA THR A 76 -30.13 -10.28 5.80
C THR A 76 -31.47 -10.75 5.23
N ASN A 77 -32.33 -11.31 6.10
CA ASN A 77 -33.69 -11.76 5.75
C ASN A 77 -33.80 -12.81 4.64
N ASN A 78 -32.70 -13.46 4.23
CA ASN A 78 -32.65 -14.35 3.07
C ASN A 78 -33.12 -13.66 1.78
N GLU A 79 -32.89 -12.34 1.66
CA GLU A 79 -33.21 -11.64 0.43
C GLU A 79 -32.26 -12.06 -0.71
N PRO A 80 -32.76 -12.12 -1.95
CA PRO A 80 -31.93 -12.43 -3.10
C PRO A 80 -30.94 -11.28 -3.37
N ILE A 81 -29.71 -11.64 -3.72
CA ILE A 81 -28.61 -10.70 -3.95
C ILE A 81 -28.17 -10.71 -5.41
N LYS A 82 -27.48 -9.64 -5.82
CA LYS A 82 -26.86 -9.49 -7.14
C LYS A 82 -25.46 -10.12 -7.16
N SER A 83 -24.67 -9.88 -6.12
CA SER A 83 -23.32 -10.47 -5.98
C SER A 83 -22.89 -10.59 -4.53
N TYR A 84 -21.96 -11.51 -4.28
CA TYR A 84 -21.26 -11.67 -3.00
C TYR A 84 -19.77 -11.59 -3.27
N SER A 85 -19.04 -10.68 -2.62
CA SER A 85 -17.61 -10.51 -2.86
C SER A 85 -16.80 -10.61 -1.59
N VAL A 86 -15.57 -11.12 -1.71
CA VAL A 86 -14.65 -11.33 -0.59
C VAL A 86 -13.26 -10.83 -0.98
N TRP A 87 -12.63 -10.06 -0.12
CA TRP A 87 -11.27 -9.56 -0.32
C TRP A 87 -10.27 -10.32 0.55
N TYR A 88 -9.12 -10.60 -0.05
CA TYR A 88 -7.96 -11.23 0.56
C TYR A 88 -6.72 -10.39 0.30
N HIS A 89 -5.72 -10.51 1.17
CA HIS A 89 -4.38 -10.07 0.84
C HIS A 89 -3.77 -11.02 -0.20
N SER A 90 -3.07 -10.50 -1.20
CA SER A 90 -2.46 -11.29 -2.28
C SER A 90 -1.39 -12.27 -1.78
N GLY A 91 -0.73 -11.95 -0.65
CA GLY A 91 0.19 -12.86 0.02
C GLY A 91 -0.49 -14.05 0.71
N ASP A 92 -1.81 -14.01 0.93
CA ASP A 92 -2.59 -15.14 1.44
C ASP A 92 -3.09 -16.01 0.30
N THR A 93 -2.16 -16.76 -0.30
CA THR A 93 -2.42 -17.59 -1.50
C THR A 93 -3.43 -18.72 -1.27
N ASP A 94 -3.67 -19.08 -0.02
CA ASP A 94 -4.63 -20.11 0.38
C ASP A 94 -5.96 -19.53 0.86
N HIS A 95 -6.11 -18.20 0.86
CA HIS A 95 -7.32 -17.50 1.29
C HIS A 95 -7.74 -17.91 2.72
N ASN A 96 -6.75 -18.09 3.60
CA ASN A 96 -6.90 -18.49 4.99
C ASN A 96 -7.33 -17.36 5.94
N GLN A 97 -7.40 -16.13 5.46
CA GLN A 97 -7.85 -15.02 6.29
C GLN A 97 -8.50 -13.93 5.40
N PRO A 98 -9.83 -14.04 5.15
CA PRO A 98 -10.55 -12.97 4.46
C PRO A 98 -10.44 -11.67 5.27
N LEU A 99 -10.54 -10.54 4.56
CA LEU A 99 -10.46 -9.21 5.14
C LEU A 99 -11.85 -8.56 5.21
N LEU A 100 -12.52 -8.51 4.06
CA LEU A 100 -13.76 -7.77 3.86
C LEU A 100 -14.72 -8.59 2.99
N ILE A 101 -16.00 -8.51 3.30
CA ILE A 101 -17.10 -9.04 2.50
C ILE A 101 -17.98 -7.88 2.06
N GLU A 102 -18.41 -7.92 0.80
CA GLU A 102 -19.39 -7.01 0.19
C GLU A 102 -20.57 -7.83 -0.34
N ILE A 103 -21.77 -7.52 0.11
CA ILE A 103 -23.02 -8.11 -0.37
C ILE A 103 -23.76 -7.03 -1.15
N TYR A 104 -23.92 -7.23 -2.46
CA TYR A 104 -24.66 -6.31 -3.31
C TYR A 104 -26.11 -6.77 -3.42
N ASN A 105 -27.00 -6.06 -2.76
CA ASN A 105 -28.40 -6.45 -2.59
C ASN A 105 -29.25 -6.12 -3.84
N LYS A 106 -30.43 -6.74 -3.92
CA LYS A 106 -31.42 -6.46 -4.98
C LYS A 106 -31.80 -4.98 -5.06
N GLY A 107 -31.91 -4.30 -3.93
CA GLY A 107 -32.32 -2.89 -3.81
C GLY A 107 -31.23 -1.86 -4.11
N ASP A 108 -30.16 -2.26 -4.78
CA ASP A 108 -29.01 -1.39 -5.09
C ASP A 108 -28.28 -0.82 -3.86
N THR A 109 -28.34 -1.58 -2.76
CA THR A 109 -27.63 -1.31 -1.51
C THR A 109 -26.50 -2.29 -1.30
N TYR A 110 -25.56 -1.90 -0.45
CA TYR A 110 -24.40 -2.70 -0.10
C TYR A 110 -24.39 -2.98 1.40
N ASP A 111 -24.16 -4.24 1.77
CA ASP A 111 -23.82 -4.62 3.14
C ASP A 111 -22.36 -5.04 3.20
N TYR A 112 -21.64 -4.57 4.21
CA TYR A 112 -20.22 -4.85 4.39
C TYR A 112 -19.98 -5.57 5.72
N ARG A 113 -19.17 -6.63 5.68
CA ARG A 113 -18.71 -7.34 6.88
C ARG A 113 -17.20 -7.38 6.89
N GLU A 114 -16.60 -7.02 8.00
CA GLU A 114 -15.16 -7.08 8.18
C GLU A 114 -14.80 -8.16 9.20
N THR A 115 -13.67 -8.80 8.97
CA THR A 115 -13.16 -9.80 9.90
C THR A 115 -12.69 -9.14 11.18
N LYS A 116 -13.01 -9.75 12.32
CA LYS A 116 -12.64 -9.28 13.65
C LYS A 116 -12.29 -10.47 14.54
N ASP A 117 -11.03 -10.57 14.95
CA ASP A 117 -10.50 -11.66 15.78
C ASP A 117 -10.91 -13.05 15.25
N THR A 118 -11.99 -13.63 15.80
CA THR A 118 -12.53 -14.94 15.46
C THR A 118 -13.91 -14.90 14.81
N GLY A 119 -14.41 -13.71 14.46
CA GLY A 119 -15.75 -13.50 13.92
C GLY A 119 -15.82 -12.34 12.93
N TRP A 120 -17.04 -11.80 12.81
CA TRP A 120 -17.38 -10.79 11.82
C TRP A 120 -18.16 -9.66 12.47
N THR A 121 -17.91 -8.44 12.03
CA THR A 121 -18.71 -7.28 12.43
C THR A 121 -19.23 -6.54 11.20
N SER A 122 -20.38 -5.89 11.34
CA SER A 122 -20.83 -4.92 10.34
C SER A 122 -19.78 -3.83 10.21
N PHE A 123 -19.46 -3.48 8.98
CA PHE A 123 -18.73 -2.26 8.68
C PHE A 123 -19.66 -1.06 8.83
N GLY A 124 -19.20 -0.03 9.53
CA GLY A 124 -19.94 1.21 9.73
C GLY A 124 -21.06 1.09 10.77
N GLY A 125 -20.89 1.76 11.92
CA GLY A 125 -22.01 2.06 12.82
C GLY A 125 -22.96 3.14 12.26
N ASP A 126 -22.72 3.60 11.03
CA ASP A 126 -23.51 4.61 10.34
C ASP A 126 -24.54 3.92 9.41
N PRO A 127 -25.84 4.05 9.70
CA PRO A 127 -26.93 3.56 8.86
C PRO A 127 -26.89 4.07 7.41
N GLN A 128 -26.13 5.14 7.12
CA GLN A 128 -25.99 5.70 5.77
C GLN A 128 -24.93 5.01 4.90
N SER A 129 -24.18 4.02 5.41
CA SER A 129 -23.11 3.35 4.64
C SER A 129 -23.59 2.29 3.63
N THR A 130 -24.86 2.33 3.20
CA THR A 130 -25.39 1.45 2.15
C THR A 130 -24.84 1.75 0.75
N ARG A 131 -24.01 2.80 0.62
CA ARG A 131 -23.32 3.15 -0.61
C ARG A 131 -22.10 2.27 -0.81
N ARG A 132 -21.80 1.98 -2.08
CA ARG A 132 -20.60 1.23 -2.45
C ARG A 132 -19.34 1.94 -1.92
N LEU A 133 -18.45 1.17 -1.30
CA LEU A 133 -17.08 1.59 -1.03
C LEU A 133 -16.33 1.60 -2.36
N GLU A 134 -15.96 2.79 -2.82
CA GLU A 134 -15.21 2.97 -4.06
C GLU A 134 -13.82 3.56 -3.77
N TYR A 135 -12.88 3.19 -4.64
CA TYR A 135 -11.53 3.77 -4.72
C TYR A 135 -10.81 3.83 -3.36
N GLU A 136 -10.34 5.01 -2.97
CA GLU A 136 -9.56 5.30 -1.77
C GLU A 136 -10.22 4.80 -0.48
N LYS A 137 -11.55 4.88 -0.35
CA LYS A 137 -12.23 4.44 0.87
C LYS A 137 -12.18 2.93 1.04
N LEU A 138 -12.36 2.19 -0.06
CA LEU A 138 -12.23 0.74 -0.05
C LEU A 138 -10.78 0.37 0.27
N GLU A 139 -9.82 1.03 -0.38
CA GLU A 139 -8.42 0.71 -0.20
C GLU A 139 -7.90 0.99 1.21
N GLN A 140 -8.19 2.18 1.74
CA GLN A 140 -7.86 2.53 3.12
C GLN A 140 -8.42 1.50 4.10
N LYS A 141 -9.64 1.01 3.85
CA LYS A 141 -10.25 0.00 4.70
C LYS A 141 -9.51 -1.35 4.62
N LEU A 142 -9.11 -1.76 3.42
CA LEU A 142 -8.33 -2.98 3.23
C LEU A 142 -6.94 -2.86 3.87
N ASP A 143 -6.28 -1.70 3.75
CA ASP A 143 -5.01 -1.40 4.43
C ASP A 143 -5.15 -1.52 5.95
N ASP A 144 -6.19 -0.93 6.55
CA ASP A 144 -6.44 -1.00 7.99
C ASP A 144 -6.64 -2.45 8.46
N LEU A 145 -7.44 -3.23 7.71
CA LEU A 145 -7.67 -4.65 8.01
C LEU A 145 -6.39 -5.48 7.84
N ASN A 146 -5.55 -5.16 6.86
CA ASN A 146 -4.28 -5.85 6.64
C ASN A 146 -3.25 -5.54 7.75
N CYS A 147 -3.19 -4.28 8.20
CA CYS A 147 -2.38 -3.84 9.35
C CYS A 147 -2.85 -4.57 10.61
N GLN A 148 -4.17 -4.71 10.80
CA GLN A 148 -4.76 -5.39 11.97
C GLN A 148 -4.49 -6.90 11.99
N HIS A 149 -4.76 -7.59 10.88
CA HIS A 149 -4.82 -9.06 10.88
C HIS A 149 -3.51 -9.72 10.47
N TYR A 150 -2.74 -9.07 9.58
CA TYR A 150 -1.53 -9.66 9.02
C TYR A 150 -0.25 -8.94 9.46
N LYS A 151 -0.35 -7.80 10.16
CA LYS A 151 0.80 -6.94 10.49
C LYS A 151 1.53 -6.44 9.24
N PHE A 152 0.78 -6.18 8.17
CA PHE A 152 1.30 -5.53 6.97
C PHE A 152 0.96 -4.06 7.02
N VAL A 153 1.97 -3.20 6.91
CA VAL A 153 1.80 -1.75 6.88
C VAL A 153 1.84 -1.24 5.46
N THR A 154 0.93 -0.33 5.14
CA THR A 154 1.05 0.52 3.96
C THR A 154 1.65 1.86 4.40
N ILE A 155 2.75 2.27 3.77
CA ILE A 155 3.47 3.50 4.11
C ILE A 155 2.91 4.66 3.27
N ASP A 156 2.33 5.64 3.97
CA ASP A 156 1.92 6.92 3.39
C ASP A 156 3.09 7.90 3.44
N LEU A 157 3.59 8.27 2.26
CA LEU A 157 4.68 9.23 2.05
C LEU A 157 4.17 10.62 1.68
N THR A 158 2.86 10.90 1.75
CA THR A 158 2.33 12.26 1.54
C THR A 158 3.03 13.24 2.50
N GLU A 159 3.47 14.40 2.01
CA GLU A 159 4.30 15.31 2.80
C GLU A 159 3.58 15.79 4.07
N SER A 160 2.32 16.22 3.93
CA SER A 160 1.48 16.66 5.06
C SER A 160 1.29 15.56 6.12
N HIS A 161 1.16 14.30 5.70
CA HIS A 161 1.08 13.15 6.60
C HIS A 161 2.40 12.96 7.36
N SER A 162 3.50 12.99 6.64
CA SER A 162 4.86 12.82 7.17
C SER A 162 5.21 13.92 8.18
N LYS A 163 4.93 15.19 7.83
CA LYS A 163 5.04 16.37 8.72
C LYS A 163 4.26 16.20 10.02
N THR A 164 3.00 15.79 9.91
CA THR A 164 2.10 15.61 11.05
C THR A 164 2.68 14.58 12.03
N HIS A 165 3.06 13.42 11.53
CA HIS A 165 3.57 12.32 12.36
C HIS A 165 4.96 12.61 12.93
N ALA A 166 5.84 13.24 12.16
CA ALA A 166 7.14 13.68 12.64
C ALA A 166 7.02 14.71 13.77
N SER A 167 6.13 15.70 13.64
CA SER A 167 5.95 16.78 14.61
C SER A 167 5.37 16.30 15.93
N ASN A 168 4.44 15.34 15.87
CA ASN A 168 3.82 14.78 17.07
C ASN A 168 4.71 13.71 17.74
N GLY A 169 5.78 13.26 17.06
CA GLY A 169 6.56 12.09 17.49
C GLY A 169 5.72 10.81 17.50
N GLU A 170 4.65 10.79 16.72
CA GLU A 170 3.68 9.72 16.69
C GLU A 170 3.90 8.86 15.46
N GLY A 171 4.22 7.59 15.67
CA GLY A 171 4.07 6.62 14.60
C GLY A 171 2.62 6.41 14.17
N TYR A 172 2.44 5.74 13.05
CA TYR A 172 1.13 5.34 12.52
C TYR A 172 1.08 3.84 12.20
N CYS A 173 -0.13 3.28 12.25
CA CYS A 173 -0.61 2.02 11.66
C CYS A 173 -2.01 1.76 12.22
N CYS A 174 -2.84 1.04 11.45
CA CYS A 174 -4.22 0.64 11.78
C CYS A 174 -5.09 1.79 12.32
N GLY A 175 -5.70 2.61 11.45
CA GLY A 175 -6.78 3.56 11.83
C GLY A 175 -6.61 4.36 13.14
N LYS A 176 -7.72 4.91 13.68
CA LYS A 176 -7.75 5.60 15.00
C LYS A 176 -8.10 4.66 16.15
N ASP A 177 -8.64 3.48 15.83
CA ASP A 177 -9.24 2.56 16.80
C ASP A 177 -8.23 1.57 17.41
N HIS A 178 -6.96 1.63 16.99
CA HIS A 178 -5.91 0.73 17.48
C HIS A 178 -4.92 1.50 18.36
N THR A 179 -5.21 1.55 19.66
CA THR A 179 -4.47 2.39 20.63
C THR A 179 -3.13 1.81 21.11
N GLY A 180 -2.68 0.65 20.60
CA GLY A 180 -1.52 -0.06 21.18
C GLY A 180 -0.25 -0.11 20.32
N ASP A 181 -0.38 -0.11 19.00
CA ASP A 181 0.62 -0.77 18.15
C ASP A 181 0.98 0.07 16.91
N LYS A 182 1.55 1.27 17.14
CA LYS A 182 2.14 2.07 16.06
C LYS A 182 3.28 1.26 15.41
N LYS A 183 3.19 0.96 14.11
CA LYS A 183 4.15 0.10 13.40
C LYS A 183 5.14 0.87 12.53
N VAL A 184 4.77 2.07 12.09
CA VAL A 184 5.62 2.96 11.31
C VAL A 184 5.98 4.16 12.18
N ALA A 185 7.26 4.33 12.51
CA ALA A 185 7.74 5.53 13.20
C ALA A 185 8.15 6.59 12.18
N VAL A 186 7.76 7.86 12.40
CA VAL A 186 8.16 8.97 11.52
C VAL A 186 9.02 9.97 12.28
N LYS A 187 10.14 10.37 11.68
CA LYS A 187 11.04 11.41 12.22
C LYS A 187 11.42 12.39 11.13
N GLY A 188 11.33 13.68 11.43
CA GLY A 188 11.90 14.73 10.57
C GLY A 188 13.42 14.78 10.72
N GLY A 189 14.10 15.11 9.64
CA GLY A 189 15.55 15.30 9.61
C GLY A 189 15.95 16.33 8.58
N LYS A 190 17.22 16.73 8.62
CA LYS A 190 17.78 17.75 7.74
C LYS A 190 19.16 17.35 7.29
N VAL A 191 19.42 17.50 6.01
CA VAL A 191 20.77 17.53 5.47
C VAL A 191 21.23 18.98 5.52
N ASP A 192 22.12 19.26 6.48
CA ASP A 192 22.79 20.56 6.64
C ASP A 192 23.45 20.93 5.30
N LYS A 193 23.46 22.22 4.93
CA LYS A 193 24.16 22.75 3.74
C LYS A 193 25.47 23.50 4.06
N GLY A 194 25.88 23.52 5.32
CA GLY A 194 27.04 24.27 5.80
C GLY A 194 26.78 25.78 5.86
N ALA A 195 27.78 26.53 6.32
CA ALA A 195 27.66 27.95 6.72
C ALA A 195 27.31 28.96 5.61
N SER A 196 27.10 28.53 4.36
CA SER A 196 27.11 29.41 3.18
C SER A 196 25.85 29.39 2.32
N SER A 197 24.80 28.65 2.68
CA SER A 197 23.54 28.65 1.90
C SER A 197 22.30 28.73 2.78
N SER A 198 21.22 29.25 2.21
CA SER A 198 20.11 29.83 2.97
C SER A 198 19.11 28.85 3.59
N GLU A 199 19.09 27.57 3.22
CA GLU A 199 18.05 26.63 3.71
C GLU A 199 18.56 25.19 3.72
N ASP A 200 18.36 24.40 4.78
CA ASP A 200 18.67 22.97 4.81
C ASP A 200 17.80 22.16 3.82
N ILE A 201 18.21 20.93 3.47
CA ILE A 201 17.30 20.00 2.75
C ILE A 201 16.57 19.14 3.77
N GLU A 202 15.27 19.34 3.91
CA GLU A 202 14.43 18.56 4.83
C GLU A 202 14.10 17.17 4.25
N TYR A 203 14.02 16.17 5.12
CA TYR A 203 13.51 14.83 4.80
C TYR A 203 12.65 14.29 5.95
N TYR A 204 11.79 13.32 5.63
CA TYR A 204 11.07 12.52 6.62
C TYR A 204 11.51 11.06 6.55
N LYS A 205 11.89 10.51 7.70
CA LYS A 205 12.27 9.12 7.87
C LYS A 205 11.09 8.31 8.37
N HIS A 206 10.61 7.38 7.56
CA HIS A 206 9.62 6.37 7.92
C HIS A 206 10.36 5.07 8.25
N GLU A 207 10.18 4.56 9.46
CA GLU A 207 10.89 3.38 9.95
C GLU A 207 9.89 2.29 10.36
N VAL A 208 9.99 1.14 9.70
CA VAL A 208 9.24 -0.08 9.99
C VAL A 208 10.15 -1.03 10.76
N THR A 209 9.70 -1.47 11.93
CA THR A 209 10.48 -2.34 12.81
C THR A 209 10.39 -3.81 12.38
N TYR A 210 11.37 -4.60 12.85
CA TYR A 210 11.46 -6.03 12.57
C TYR A 210 10.15 -6.77 12.92
N GLY A 211 9.73 -7.69 12.05
CA GLY A 211 8.53 -8.51 12.23
C GLY A 211 7.23 -7.83 11.76
N THR A 212 7.34 -6.69 11.08
CA THR A 212 6.24 -6.02 10.37
C THR A 212 6.54 -6.08 8.87
N SER A 213 5.59 -6.57 8.09
CA SER A 213 5.69 -6.60 6.63
C SER A 213 5.19 -5.30 6.02
N ILE A 214 5.59 -4.99 4.80
CA ILE A 214 5.05 -3.86 4.05
C ILE A 214 4.12 -4.39 2.96
N SER A 215 2.89 -3.88 2.92
CA SER A 215 1.92 -4.15 1.87
C SER A 215 2.03 -3.19 0.69
N GLY A 216 2.55 -1.99 0.91
CA GLY A 216 2.77 -1.04 -0.15
C GLY A 216 3.29 0.30 0.33
N ILE A 217 3.65 1.15 -0.64
CA ILE A 217 4.09 2.52 -0.42
C ILE A 217 3.28 3.40 -1.37
N TYR A 218 2.77 4.52 -0.88
CA TYR A 218 2.05 5.48 -1.71
C TYR A 218 2.28 6.91 -1.23
N TYR A 219 1.84 7.87 -2.04
CA TYR A 219 1.62 9.26 -1.63
C TYR A 219 0.32 9.76 -2.29
N LYS A 220 -0.23 10.86 -1.81
CA LYS A 220 -1.35 11.55 -2.46
C LYS A 220 -0.83 12.76 -3.22
N ASP A 221 -1.26 12.91 -4.46
CA ASP A 221 -0.94 14.10 -5.25
C ASP A 221 -1.83 15.30 -4.86
N ASP A 222 -1.64 16.42 -5.56
CA ASP A 222 -2.38 17.67 -5.31
C ASP A 222 -3.90 17.53 -5.52
N SER A 223 -4.36 16.51 -6.26
CA SER A 223 -5.78 16.20 -6.44
C SER A 223 -6.36 15.33 -5.30
N GLY A 224 -5.50 14.87 -4.40
CA GLY A 224 -5.82 13.91 -3.35
C GLY A 224 -5.88 12.47 -3.86
N GLU A 225 -5.47 12.21 -5.10
CA GLU A 225 -5.44 10.87 -5.68
C GLU A 225 -4.22 10.11 -5.18
N ARG A 226 -4.43 8.85 -4.82
CA ARG A 226 -3.40 7.95 -4.33
C ARG A 226 -2.51 7.46 -5.48
N LYS A 227 -1.21 7.73 -5.40
CA LYS A 227 -0.18 7.28 -6.33
C LYS A 227 0.72 6.26 -5.64
N ARG A 228 0.73 5.02 -6.14
CA ARG A 228 1.59 3.96 -5.62
C ARG A 228 3.04 4.13 -6.07
N ILE A 229 3.95 3.77 -5.17
CA ILE A 229 5.39 3.74 -5.40
C ILE A 229 5.83 2.28 -5.46
N LYS A 230 6.40 1.86 -6.59
CA LYS A 230 6.95 0.51 -6.75
C LYS A 230 8.47 0.56 -6.77
N ILE A 231 9.10 0.02 -5.72
CA ILE A 231 10.55 -0.12 -5.60
C ILE A 231 10.91 -1.60 -5.81
N PRO A 232 11.69 -1.96 -6.83
CA PRO A 232 12.04 -3.37 -7.08
C PRO A 232 12.63 -4.05 -5.84
N GLY A 233 12.05 -5.18 -5.45
CA GLY A 233 12.58 -6.04 -4.39
C GLY A 233 12.18 -5.65 -2.96
N ILE A 234 11.37 -4.59 -2.78
CA ILE A 234 10.84 -4.20 -1.46
C ILE A 234 9.65 -5.07 -1.00
N ASP A 235 8.99 -5.73 -1.94
CA ASP A 235 7.77 -6.50 -1.69
C ASP A 235 8.04 -7.64 -0.69
N ASN A 236 7.20 -7.76 0.33
CA ASN A 236 7.24 -8.83 1.34
C ASN A 236 8.44 -8.82 2.31
N SER A 237 8.97 -7.67 2.69
CA SER A 237 10.09 -7.52 3.65
C SER A 237 9.75 -7.85 5.11
N GLY A 238 8.87 -8.82 5.38
CA GLY A 238 8.36 -9.14 6.74
C GLY A 238 9.40 -9.63 7.75
N LYS A 239 10.62 -9.90 7.29
CA LYS A 239 11.73 -10.36 8.13
C LYS A 239 12.72 -9.26 8.48
N ASP A 240 12.57 -8.07 7.93
CA ASP A 240 13.64 -7.07 7.94
C ASP A 240 13.10 -5.72 8.39
N SER A 241 13.98 -4.91 8.98
CA SER A 241 13.64 -3.50 9.17
C SER A 241 13.81 -2.75 7.85
N LEU A 242 12.92 -1.79 7.62
CA LEU A 242 12.99 -0.88 6.49
C LEU A 242 12.96 0.56 7.02
N LYS A 243 13.87 1.39 6.50
CA LYS A 243 13.77 2.85 6.64
C LYS A 243 13.68 3.49 5.26
N LEU A 244 12.72 4.40 5.11
CA LEU A 244 12.54 5.23 3.94
C LEU A 244 12.80 6.67 4.32
N TYR A 245 13.72 7.33 3.62
CA TYR A 245 14.01 8.74 3.79
C TYR A 245 13.49 9.48 2.57
N THR A 246 12.42 10.23 2.75
CA THR A 246 11.70 10.85 1.64
C THR A 246 12.01 12.34 1.59
N PHE A 247 12.31 12.83 0.39
CA PHE A 247 12.59 14.23 0.07
C PHE A 247 11.55 14.74 -0.92
N TYR A 248 11.16 16.00 -0.76
CA TYR A 248 9.95 16.55 -1.36
C TYR A 248 10.23 17.80 -2.20
N ASN A 249 9.37 18.03 -3.18
CA ASN A 249 9.25 19.30 -3.89
C ASN A 249 7.77 19.67 -3.97
N GLY A 250 7.34 20.58 -3.09
CA GLY A 250 5.93 20.70 -2.73
C GLY A 250 5.47 19.44 -1.98
N ASP A 251 4.22 19.02 -2.22
CA ASP A 251 3.63 17.84 -1.58
C ASP A 251 4.06 16.50 -2.24
N ILE A 252 4.86 16.56 -3.31
CA ILE A 252 5.23 15.40 -4.13
C ILE A 252 6.61 14.87 -3.73
N PRO A 253 6.75 13.57 -3.37
CA PRO A 253 8.04 12.96 -3.14
C PRO A 253 8.85 12.89 -4.44
N ARG A 254 10.11 13.32 -4.39
CA ARG A 254 11.00 13.37 -5.57
C ARG A 254 12.20 12.45 -5.47
N LEU A 255 12.57 12.06 -4.26
CA LEU A 255 13.74 11.25 -4.01
C LEU A 255 13.52 10.47 -2.72
N ILE A 256 13.83 9.17 -2.76
CA ILE A 256 13.72 8.28 -1.61
C ILE A 256 15.04 7.58 -1.44
N TYR A 257 15.61 7.61 -0.24
CA TYR A 257 16.65 6.66 0.15
C TYR A 257 16.03 5.50 0.92
N VAL A 258 16.31 4.28 0.47
CA VAL A 258 15.87 3.04 1.11
C VAL A 258 17.04 2.44 1.88
N ASP A 259 16.81 2.13 3.14
CA ASP A 259 17.71 1.38 4.02
C ASP A 259 17.00 0.08 4.44
N SER A 260 17.41 -1.06 3.88
CA SER A 260 16.86 -2.37 4.21
C SER A 260 17.92 -3.24 4.87
N THR A 261 17.58 -3.91 5.97
CA THR A 261 18.50 -4.82 6.67
C THR A 261 18.54 -6.25 6.13
N GLY A 262 17.59 -6.65 5.28
CA GLY A 262 17.55 -8.01 4.73
C GLY A 262 17.84 -8.13 3.25
N ASN A 263 17.84 -7.01 2.52
CA ASN A 263 18.09 -7.02 1.10
C ASN A 263 18.95 -5.81 0.68
N ASP A 264 20.27 -6.00 0.76
CA ASP A 264 21.25 -4.98 0.36
C ASP A 264 21.08 -4.52 -1.11
N LEU A 265 20.45 -5.34 -1.97
CA LEU A 265 20.16 -4.96 -3.35
C LEU A 265 19.11 -3.86 -3.45
N VAL A 266 18.24 -3.74 -2.45
CA VAL A 266 17.18 -2.73 -2.36
C VAL A 266 17.70 -1.46 -1.69
N THR A 267 18.77 -1.53 -0.91
CA THR A 267 19.34 -0.34 -0.26
C THR A 267 19.92 0.62 -1.29
N GLY A 268 19.54 1.90 -1.21
CA GLY A 268 20.04 2.95 -2.09
C GLY A 268 19.03 4.06 -2.39
N TRP A 269 19.43 4.96 -3.30
CA TRP A 269 18.62 6.09 -3.72
C TRP A 269 17.72 5.71 -4.90
N TYR A 270 16.47 6.18 -4.86
CA TYR A 270 15.44 5.94 -5.86
C TYR A 270 14.77 7.24 -6.26
N GLU A 271 14.50 7.39 -7.54
CA GLU A 271 13.72 8.49 -8.08
C GLU A 271 12.52 7.98 -8.90
N PRO A 272 11.49 8.81 -9.10
CA PRO A 272 10.37 8.47 -9.94
C PRO A 272 10.82 8.23 -11.39
N SER A 273 10.44 7.10 -12.02
CA SER A 273 10.79 6.82 -13.43
C SER A 273 10.23 7.92 -14.35
N PRO A 274 11.03 8.50 -15.26
CA PRO A 274 10.58 9.59 -16.14
C PRO A 274 9.46 9.17 -17.09
N THR A 275 9.28 7.86 -17.32
CA THR A 275 8.23 7.28 -18.17
C THR A 275 7.03 6.75 -17.38
N GLY A 276 7.04 6.86 -16.05
CA GLY A 276 5.98 6.32 -15.22
C GLY A 276 4.69 7.15 -15.29
N GLY A 277 3.57 6.46 -15.51
CA GLY A 277 2.23 7.02 -15.31
C GLY A 277 1.74 6.82 -13.87
N ASP A 278 0.43 6.69 -13.71
CA ASP A 278 -0.18 6.34 -12.42
C ASP A 278 0.35 4.99 -11.92
N ASN A 279 0.73 4.92 -10.64
CA ASN A 279 1.44 3.77 -10.04
C ASN A 279 2.89 3.63 -10.53
N GLN A 280 3.64 4.70 -10.37
CA GLN A 280 4.99 4.89 -10.89
C GLN A 280 5.96 3.84 -10.36
N GLN A 281 6.67 3.20 -11.29
CA GLN A 281 7.89 2.47 -11.01
C GLN A 281 8.96 3.48 -10.59
N TRP A 282 9.64 3.23 -9.48
CA TRP A 282 10.78 4.01 -9.05
C TRP A 282 12.07 3.29 -9.43
N GLU A 283 13.03 4.05 -9.94
CA GLU A 283 14.27 3.53 -10.49
C GLU A 283 15.43 3.85 -9.55
N LYS A 284 16.34 2.88 -9.40
CA LYS A 284 17.51 3.03 -8.54
C LYS A 284 18.52 3.94 -9.24
N LEU A 285 18.87 5.05 -8.58
CA LEU A 285 19.84 6.01 -9.07
C LEU A 285 21.23 5.39 -9.13
N GLN A 286 21.85 5.46 -10.31
CA GLN A 286 23.23 4.99 -10.53
C GLN A 286 24.27 6.10 -10.36
N SER A 287 23.83 7.36 -10.38
CA SER A 287 24.70 8.55 -10.50
C SER A 287 25.12 9.16 -9.17
N ILE A 288 24.54 8.74 -8.03
CA ILE A 288 24.92 9.28 -6.72
C ILE A 288 26.18 8.55 -6.22
N PRO A 289 27.30 9.27 -5.95
CA PRO A 289 28.52 8.64 -5.44
C PRO A 289 28.28 7.94 -4.10
N GLU A 290 29.12 6.94 -3.80
CA GLU A 290 29.03 5.99 -2.66
C GLU A 290 27.98 6.33 -1.58
N ILE A 291 26.94 5.50 -1.60
CA ILE A 291 25.84 5.28 -0.66
C ILE A 291 26.13 5.90 0.72
N THR A 292 25.81 7.19 0.88
CA THR A 292 25.78 7.82 2.20
C THR A 292 24.33 7.93 2.61
N MET A 293 23.96 7.30 3.72
CA MET A 293 22.63 7.46 4.32
C MET A 293 22.38 8.93 4.62
N PRO A 294 21.15 9.46 4.47
CA PRO A 294 20.86 10.86 4.76
C PRO A 294 21.31 11.34 6.14
N ASP A 295 21.19 10.48 7.17
CA ASP A 295 21.62 10.78 8.55
C ASP A 295 23.15 11.00 8.67
N ASP A 296 23.93 10.54 7.69
CA ASP A 296 25.40 10.63 7.65
C ASP A 296 25.93 11.79 6.80
N ILE A 297 25.06 12.45 6.02
CA ILE A 297 25.43 13.61 5.20
C ILE A 297 25.54 14.85 6.10
N LYS A 298 26.77 15.16 6.54
CA LYS A 298 27.05 16.28 7.47
C LYS A 298 28.07 17.24 6.87
N ALA A 299 27.87 18.54 7.11
CA ALA A 299 28.79 19.58 6.67
C ALA A 299 30.24 19.29 7.11
N GLY A 300 31.18 19.44 6.18
CA GLY A 300 32.62 19.23 6.43
C GLY A 300 33.06 17.76 6.53
N LYS A 301 32.16 16.78 6.31
CA LYS A 301 32.53 15.36 6.22
C LYS A 301 32.59 14.89 4.78
N GLY A 302 33.79 14.53 4.31
CA GLY A 302 34.04 13.95 2.99
C GLY A 302 34.34 15.00 1.92
N SER A 303 35.23 14.65 0.98
CA SER A 303 35.65 15.53 -0.12
C SER A 303 34.51 15.88 -1.09
N ASN A 304 33.44 15.07 -1.10
CA ASN A 304 32.37 15.16 -2.10
C ASN A 304 31.05 15.71 -1.52
N TYR A 305 31.04 16.18 -0.28
CA TYR A 305 29.82 16.66 0.38
C TYR A 305 29.09 17.73 -0.43
N ASN A 306 29.79 18.78 -0.89
CA ASN A 306 29.16 19.83 -1.71
C ASN A 306 28.57 19.28 -3.01
N GLN A 307 29.24 18.31 -3.63
CA GLN A 307 28.75 17.67 -4.85
C GLN A 307 27.47 16.87 -4.58
N HIS A 308 27.40 16.13 -3.47
CA HIS A 308 26.19 15.41 -3.07
C HIS A 308 25.02 16.36 -2.86
N ILE A 309 25.24 17.47 -2.16
CA ILE A 309 24.20 18.48 -1.92
C ILE A 309 23.66 19.06 -3.23
N GLU A 310 24.53 19.39 -4.19
CA GLU A 310 24.11 19.93 -5.48
C GLU A 310 23.33 18.89 -6.32
N ILE A 311 23.73 17.61 -6.29
CA ILE A 311 22.99 16.53 -6.95
C ILE A 311 21.60 16.36 -6.32
N LEU A 312 21.52 16.30 -4.99
CA LEU A 312 20.25 16.16 -4.27
C LEU A 312 19.29 17.32 -4.61
N LYS A 313 19.78 18.58 -4.56
CA LYS A 313 18.98 19.76 -4.94
C LYS A 313 18.49 19.67 -6.37
N CYS A 314 19.37 19.27 -7.29
CA CYS A 314 19.03 19.17 -8.71
C CYS A 314 17.88 18.17 -8.92
N ILE A 315 17.98 16.97 -8.36
CA ILE A 315 16.94 15.93 -8.46
C ILE A 315 15.63 16.40 -7.82
N ILE A 316 15.70 16.91 -6.58
CA ILE A 316 14.52 17.38 -5.84
C ILE A 316 13.81 18.51 -6.60
N SER A 317 14.56 19.46 -7.18
CA SER A 317 13.98 20.57 -7.93
C SER A 317 13.21 20.13 -9.19
N GLY A 318 13.42 18.91 -9.68
CA GLY A 318 12.67 18.34 -10.79
C GLY A 318 12.84 19.08 -12.12
N THR A 319 13.97 19.78 -12.31
CA THR A 319 14.18 20.65 -13.49
C THR A 319 14.32 19.92 -14.83
N GLY A 320 14.09 18.59 -14.90
CA GLY A 320 14.03 17.80 -16.13
C GLY A 320 15.34 17.72 -16.92
N GLY A 321 16.35 18.49 -16.54
CA GLY A 321 17.71 18.34 -16.99
C GLY A 321 18.32 17.12 -16.31
N LYS A 322 19.08 16.32 -17.07
CA LYS A 322 20.09 15.47 -16.46
C LYS A 322 20.88 16.36 -15.53
N CYS A 323 20.96 16.03 -14.24
CA CYS A 323 21.92 16.64 -13.34
C CYS A 323 23.28 16.30 -13.95
N THR A 324 23.77 17.18 -14.83
CA THR A 324 24.96 16.91 -15.62
C THR A 324 26.06 16.70 -14.61
N ASP A 325 26.77 15.58 -14.73
CA ASP A 325 28.02 15.36 -14.02
C ASP A 325 28.77 16.68 -14.04
N THR A 326 29.01 17.21 -12.85
CA THR A 326 29.58 18.53 -12.63
C THR A 326 30.72 18.72 -13.63
N PRO A 327 30.81 19.87 -14.34
CA PRO A 327 31.91 20.10 -15.27
C PRO A 327 33.22 19.69 -14.57
N PRO A 328 34.06 18.88 -15.24
CA PRO A 328 35.21 18.24 -14.62
C PRO A 328 35.96 19.27 -13.78
N PRO A 329 36.38 18.91 -12.55
CA PRO A 329 36.97 19.84 -11.60
C PRO A 329 37.96 20.70 -12.35
N SER A 330 37.65 22.00 -12.45
CA SER A 330 38.37 22.96 -13.29
C SER A 330 39.85 22.74 -13.05
N SER A 331 40.53 22.13 -14.03
CA SER A 331 41.91 21.72 -13.90
C SER A 331 42.67 22.97 -13.46
N GLN A 332 43.19 22.96 -12.23
CA GLN A 332 44.05 24.03 -11.77
C GLN A 332 45.13 24.20 -12.83
N LEU A 333 45.20 25.40 -13.40
CA LEU A 333 46.17 25.85 -14.39
C LEU A 333 47.56 25.33 -13.98
N SER A 334 47.97 24.22 -14.59
CA SER A 334 49.37 23.83 -14.62
C SER A 334 50.06 24.83 -15.54
N VAL A 335 50.56 25.90 -14.93
CA VAL A 335 51.51 26.81 -15.55
C VAL A 335 52.78 26.02 -15.82
N GLY A 336 53.03 25.67 -17.08
CA GLY A 336 54.36 25.26 -17.52
C GLY A 336 54.38 24.41 -18.78
N GLY A 337 54.92 24.98 -19.87
CA GLY A 337 55.58 24.19 -20.92
C GLY A 337 55.18 24.51 -22.36
N SER A 338 55.84 25.51 -22.96
CA SER A 338 56.26 25.41 -24.37
C SER A 338 57.04 24.09 -24.53
N GLY A 339 56.95 23.28 -25.57
CA GLY A 339 56.34 23.36 -26.89
C GLY A 339 57.15 22.40 -27.79
N ALA A 340 56.49 21.68 -28.71
CA ALA A 340 56.98 21.25 -30.03
C ALA A 340 56.22 20.00 -30.54
N VAL A 341 55.31 20.26 -31.48
CA VAL A 341 55.01 19.57 -32.76
C VAL A 341 55.74 18.27 -33.10
N ASP A 342 54.99 17.23 -33.53
CA ASP A 342 54.90 16.79 -34.94
C ASP A 342 53.75 15.76 -35.10
N GLY A 343 52.76 15.97 -35.99
CA GLY A 343 52.55 15.18 -37.21
C GLY A 343 52.06 13.74 -36.95
N THR A 344 50.85 13.33 -37.35
CA THR A 344 50.63 12.73 -38.69
C THR A 344 49.15 12.42 -38.91
N SER A 345 48.71 12.71 -40.13
CA SER A 345 47.37 12.52 -40.72
C SER A 345 47.06 11.05 -41.02
N GLY A 346 45.78 10.65 -40.92
CA GLY A 346 45.31 9.32 -41.29
C GLY A 346 43.79 9.21 -41.37
N SER A 347 43.22 9.67 -42.49
CA SER A 347 41.84 9.37 -42.91
C SER A 347 41.67 7.89 -43.22
N ILE A 348 40.60 7.27 -42.72
CA ILE A 348 39.99 6.10 -43.36
C ILE A 348 38.47 6.21 -43.28
N ALA A 349 37.84 5.98 -44.42
CA ALA A 349 36.42 6.12 -44.68
C ALA A 349 35.65 4.81 -44.47
N GLY A 350 34.38 4.96 -44.06
CA GLY A 350 33.24 4.09 -44.38
C GLY A 350 32.93 2.92 -43.43
N PRO A 351 31.76 2.26 -43.56
CA PRO A 351 30.64 2.53 -44.46
C PRO A 351 29.26 2.70 -43.76
N MET A 352 28.30 3.13 -44.58
CA MET A 352 26.86 3.16 -44.36
C MET A 352 26.27 1.74 -44.15
N GLY A 353 25.36 1.60 -43.19
CA GLY A 353 24.36 0.52 -43.11
C GLY A 353 23.05 1.15 -42.64
N ALA A 354 22.08 1.33 -43.54
CA ALA A 354 21.06 0.37 -43.97
C ALA A 354 19.79 0.49 -43.10
N ALA A 355 18.75 0.96 -43.78
CA ALA A 355 17.40 1.12 -43.29
C ALA A 355 16.78 -0.22 -42.86
N GLY A 356 16.01 -0.17 -41.77
CA GLY A 356 15.09 -1.21 -41.35
C GLY A 356 13.72 -0.58 -41.10
N GLU A 357 12.89 -0.62 -42.14
CA GLU A 357 11.44 -0.40 -42.11
C GLU A 357 10.75 -1.74 -41.77
N LEU A 358 9.51 -1.70 -41.28
CA LEU A 358 8.60 -2.77 -40.78
C LEU A 358 8.51 -2.80 -39.25
N GLY A 359 7.34 -2.74 -38.60
CA GLY A 359 5.98 -2.74 -39.08
C GLY A 359 5.01 -2.57 -37.90
N ALA A 360 3.82 -2.09 -38.21
CA ALA A 360 2.69 -1.88 -37.30
C ALA A 360 2.16 -3.20 -36.69
N GLN A 361 1.62 -3.15 -35.46
CA GLN A 361 0.27 -3.60 -35.09
C GLN A 361 0.07 -3.67 -33.56
N LYS A 362 -1.20 -3.47 -33.14
CA LYS A 362 -1.78 -3.43 -31.79
C LYS A 362 -1.50 -2.11 -31.04
N GLU A 363 -2.47 -1.39 -30.49
CA GLU A 363 -3.64 -1.85 -29.74
C GLU A 363 -4.87 -0.97 -30.02
N ALA A 364 -6.00 -1.61 -30.28
CA ALA A 364 -7.33 -1.03 -30.19
C ALA A 364 -8.14 -1.94 -29.27
N ASN A 365 -8.23 -1.57 -27.99
CA ASN A 365 -9.36 -1.95 -27.14
C ASN A 365 -9.34 -1.15 -25.83
N GLU A 366 -9.66 0.14 -25.92
CA GLU A 366 -9.98 0.93 -24.74
C GLU A 366 -10.98 2.02 -25.14
N LYS A 367 -12.27 1.66 -25.10
CA LYS A 367 -13.40 2.60 -25.09
C LYS A 367 -14.72 1.83 -24.95
N GLN A 368 -15.08 1.53 -23.70
CA GLN A 368 -16.48 1.33 -23.32
C GLN A 368 -16.64 1.52 -21.79
N GLN A 369 -16.42 2.76 -21.33
CA GLN A 369 -17.00 3.22 -20.07
C GLN A 369 -17.14 4.75 -20.11
N GLU A 370 -17.94 5.23 -21.07
CA GLU A 370 -18.39 6.61 -21.07
C GLU A 370 -19.83 6.66 -21.59
N SER A 371 -20.77 6.23 -20.74
CA SER A 371 -22.15 6.73 -20.80
C SER A 371 -22.81 6.49 -19.45
N LEU A 372 -22.90 7.54 -18.64
CA LEU A 372 -23.99 7.87 -17.72
C LEU A 372 -23.54 9.05 -16.83
N LYS A 373 -23.49 10.23 -17.44
CA LYS A 373 -23.54 11.52 -16.73
C LYS A 373 -24.53 12.42 -17.47
N SER A 374 -25.67 12.64 -16.83
CA SER A 374 -26.78 13.57 -17.12
C SER A 374 -28.01 12.80 -16.61
N SER A 375 -28.60 13.09 -15.46
CA SER A 375 -29.12 14.39 -15.06
C SER A 375 -29.51 14.35 -13.57
N GLU A 376 -29.02 15.29 -12.75
CA GLU A 376 -29.69 15.69 -11.50
C GLU A 376 -29.49 17.20 -11.29
N GLU A 377 -30.49 17.98 -11.69
CA GLU A 377 -30.89 19.21 -11.01
C GLU A 377 -32.12 18.84 -10.17
N SER A 378 -32.05 19.01 -8.86
CA SER A 378 -33.08 19.75 -8.11
C SER A 378 -32.66 19.93 -6.66
N ASP A 379 -32.66 21.20 -6.27
CA ASP A 379 -32.54 21.76 -4.95
C ASP A 379 -33.35 21.05 -3.86
N THR A 380 -32.74 20.86 -2.70
CA THR A 380 -33.42 21.18 -1.43
C THR A 380 -32.44 21.72 -0.39
N ASN A 381 -32.56 23.01 -0.17
CA ASN A 381 -32.06 23.80 0.94
C ASN A 381 -32.58 23.22 2.28
N THR A 382 -31.70 22.79 3.20
CA THR A 382 -32.10 22.50 4.59
C THR A 382 -31.33 23.39 5.55
N VAL A 383 -32.08 24.30 6.16
CA VAL A 383 -31.65 25.27 7.18
C VAL A 383 -31.49 24.54 8.52
N TYR A 384 -30.32 24.61 9.14
CA TYR A 384 -30.12 24.18 10.52
C TYR A 384 -30.41 25.34 11.49
N THR A 385 -31.44 25.17 12.33
CA THR A 385 -31.69 26.03 13.49
C THR A 385 -30.88 25.54 14.69
N VAL A 386 -29.94 26.35 15.14
CA VAL A 386 -29.16 26.12 16.38
C VAL A 386 -29.96 26.69 17.56
N SER A 387 -30.38 25.82 18.48
CA SER A 387 -30.89 26.23 19.80
C SER A 387 -29.79 26.16 20.85
N PRO A 388 -29.58 27.20 21.68
CA PRO A 388 -28.54 27.20 22.70
C PRO A 388 -29.00 26.49 23.97
N GLY A 389 -28.38 25.34 24.26
CA GLY A 389 -28.54 24.59 25.51
C GLY A 389 -27.64 25.14 26.62
N LYS A 390 -28.26 25.47 27.76
CA LYS A 390 -27.65 26.11 28.94
C LYS A 390 -26.58 25.25 29.62
N SER A 391 -25.53 25.95 30.05
CA SER A 391 -24.51 25.53 31.00
C SER A 391 -25.08 25.34 32.41
N SER A 392 -24.78 24.22 33.06
CA SER A 392 -24.83 24.09 34.52
C SER A 392 -23.52 23.49 35.04
N LYS A 393 -22.96 24.20 36.02
CA LYS A 393 -21.73 23.85 36.76
C LYS A 393 -22.05 22.74 37.78
N GLY A 394 -21.24 21.69 37.81
CA GLY A 394 -21.22 20.66 38.85
C GLY A 394 -19.79 20.38 39.29
N ALA A 395 -19.55 20.43 40.60
CA ALA A 395 -18.26 20.31 41.28
C ALA A 395 -17.68 18.88 41.27
N PRO A 396 -16.38 18.68 41.60
CA PRO A 396 -15.68 17.43 41.38
C PRO A 396 -15.99 16.39 42.47
N ASN A 397 -16.39 15.19 42.05
CA ASN A 397 -16.56 14.04 42.94
C ASN A 397 -15.27 13.22 42.97
N LYS A 398 -14.84 12.85 44.18
CA LYS A 398 -13.59 12.13 44.46
C LYS A 398 -13.73 10.65 44.08
N ASP A 399 -12.70 10.12 43.44
CA ASP A 399 -12.56 8.71 43.05
C ASP A 399 -12.67 7.75 44.25
N PRO A 400 -13.37 6.61 44.11
CA PRO A 400 -13.11 5.44 44.93
C PRO A 400 -11.98 4.60 44.31
N LYS A 401 -10.92 4.39 45.10
CA LYS A 401 -9.90 3.36 44.87
C LYS A 401 -10.56 1.98 44.74
N VAL A 402 -10.47 1.39 43.56
CA VAL A 402 -10.80 -0.03 43.34
C VAL A 402 -9.51 -0.84 43.45
N THR A 403 -9.40 -1.64 44.52
CA THR A 403 -8.34 -2.64 44.68
C THR A 403 -8.85 -3.96 44.09
N ILE A 404 -8.27 -4.39 42.97
CA ILE A 404 -8.51 -5.72 42.39
C ILE A 404 -7.51 -6.69 43.04
N VAL A 405 -8.03 -7.65 43.80
CA VAL A 405 -7.28 -8.83 44.26
C VAL A 405 -7.64 -9.98 43.33
N GLY A 406 -6.71 -10.36 42.46
CA GLY A 406 -6.84 -11.54 41.60
C GLY A 406 -6.08 -12.74 42.18
N PRO A 407 -6.61 -13.97 42.10
CA PRO A 407 -5.89 -15.17 42.53
C PRO A 407 -4.88 -15.63 41.48
N THR A 408 -3.66 -15.90 41.93
CA THR A 408 -2.59 -16.57 41.19
C THR A 408 -2.86 -18.07 41.13
N ASN A 409 -3.28 -18.59 39.98
CA ASN A 409 -3.23 -20.02 39.68
C ASN A 409 -2.23 -20.26 38.54
N ALA A 410 -1.07 -20.79 38.90
CA ALA A 410 -0.07 -21.28 37.97
C ALA A 410 -0.51 -22.66 37.44
N ILE A 411 -0.58 -22.79 36.11
CA ILE A 411 -0.78 -24.05 35.41
C ILE A 411 0.61 -24.61 35.05
N PRO A 412 0.94 -25.87 35.36
CA PRO A 412 2.20 -26.47 34.95
C PRO A 412 2.17 -26.80 33.45
N VAL A 413 3.17 -26.29 32.72
CA VAL A 413 3.45 -26.65 31.32
C VAL A 413 4.24 -27.97 31.31
N THR A 414 3.62 -29.04 30.83
CA THR A 414 4.30 -30.32 30.57
C THR A 414 4.95 -30.26 29.19
N ILE A 415 6.28 -30.19 29.16
CA ILE A 415 7.07 -30.27 27.93
C ILE A 415 7.16 -31.74 27.50
N HIS A 416 6.51 -32.10 26.39
CA HIS A 416 6.77 -33.38 25.72
C HIS A 416 8.08 -33.27 24.93
N SER A 417 9.05 -34.10 25.31
CA SER A 417 10.32 -34.26 24.60
C SER A 417 10.07 -34.99 23.27
N ILE A 418 10.48 -34.36 22.17
CA ILE A 418 10.49 -34.96 20.83
C ILE A 418 11.70 -35.90 20.74
N LEU A 419 11.43 -37.19 20.55
CA LEU A 419 12.41 -38.25 20.33
C LEU A 419 12.82 -38.25 18.84
N LEU A 420 14.04 -37.81 18.55
CA LEU A 420 14.67 -37.95 17.23
C LEU A 420 15.11 -39.41 17.02
N MET A 421 14.44 -40.13 16.12
CA MET A 421 14.89 -41.42 15.60
C MET A 421 15.93 -41.18 14.49
N ALA A 422 17.18 -41.58 14.75
CA ALA A 422 18.23 -41.63 13.74
C ALA A 422 18.05 -42.86 12.84
N GLY A 423 17.99 -42.64 11.52
CA GLY A 423 17.98 -43.68 10.50
C GLY A 423 19.35 -44.37 10.37
N ARG A 424 19.33 -45.70 10.27
CA ARG A 424 20.48 -46.53 9.90
C ARG A 424 20.71 -46.49 8.38
N PRO A 425 21.97 -46.52 7.90
CA PRO A 425 22.27 -46.73 6.50
C PRO A 425 22.15 -48.22 6.15
N VAL A 426 21.60 -48.50 4.97
CA VAL A 426 21.58 -49.83 4.34
C VAL A 426 22.87 -49.98 3.53
N SER A 427 23.51 -51.15 3.66
CA SER A 427 24.57 -51.65 2.77
C SER A 427 23.97 -52.68 1.83
#